data_AF-A0A7X7BKM6-F1
#
_entry.id   AF-A0A7X7BKM6-F1
#
_cell.length_a   1.000
_cell.length_b   1.000
_cell.length_c   1.000
_cell.angle_alpha   90.00
_cell.angle_beta   90.00
_cell.angle_gamma   90.00
#
_symmetry.space_group_name_H-M   'P 1'
#
loop_
_entity.id
_entity.type
_entity.pdbx_description
1 polymer ?
#
loop_
_entity_poly.entity_id
_entity_poly.type
_entity_poly.pdbx_seq_one_letter_code
_entity_poly.pdbx_strand_id
1 'polypeptide(L)'
;RFTARWELFFIALVPTFLIYWFNWNSAWKNGLRLINESSGEDVKFNASKWVIIVVAALLAIVNALNAMGSWGTFLQFMNPTPFGESDPLFGLDVGFYVFTLPFIKYIQSWLQGVLVVTLLGTFTSYFMTRSLSLDGTKLTTSSRARLHMSLLGALLLLLWGAGYWLARYDLLFSPTGVVFGAGYTDINILLPAYKILTAAAVAAAVLLLMNFYKPMWKMSAILIGALLLLGWVARSFVPGLVQQYRVKPNEYELEKPFLDYHLDYTRKAFDLNDVKTISVTPEDEVTPEELLADQDTVRNIRLWDYAPLLRTYKQLQAIRTYYDFNDVYIDRYMINGTNRQVMLSVRELDLSKLQNQTWVNMHLEFTHGYGVVMNPVNEVAPGGLPAFFIKDLPPRSTVEIKLDKPQIYYGSMSMENSYVLVNTDVKEFDYPMGDSNVRSTYEGNGGVDIGSFWKKLLFALRFRDTEILFTGALRPESRVLYYRNAREALNEITPFLIFDQDTYPVIFDGRIIWVQD
;
A
#
# COMPACT_ATOMS: atom_id res chain seq x y z
N ARG A 1 10.43 14.22 -6.89
CA ARG A 1 10.47 12.85 -6.31
C ARG A 1 11.89 12.39 -5.94
N PHE A 2 12.84 12.33 -6.89
CA PHE A 2 14.21 11.84 -6.61
C PHE A 2 14.97 12.72 -5.60
N THR A 3 14.92 14.04 -5.76
CA THR A 3 15.56 15.02 -4.86
C THR A 3 15.05 14.92 -3.42
N ALA A 4 13.74 15.01 -3.22
CA ALA A 4 13.09 14.94 -1.90
C ALA A 4 13.40 13.65 -1.13
N ARG A 5 13.55 12.51 -1.83
CA ARG A 5 13.94 11.23 -1.23
C ARG A 5 15.34 11.31 -0.62
N TRP A 6 16.30 11.84 -1.35
CA TRP A 6 17.69 11.97 -0.89
C TRP A 6 17.87 13.05 0.15
N GLU A 7 17.13 14.16 0.05
CA GLU A 7 17.11 15.21 1.09
C GLU A 7 16.69 14.63 2.44
N LEU A 8 15.55 13.93 2.51
CA LEU A 8 15.11 13.29 3.75
C LEU A 8 16.07 12.22 4.25
N PHE A 9 16.69 11.46 3.34
CA PHE A 9 17.69 10.47 3.73
C PHE A 9 18.86 11.13 4.46
N PHE A 10 19.44 12.20 3.91
CA PHE A 10 20.58 12.86 4.55
C PHE A 10 20.19 13.65 5.81
N ILE A 11 19.00 14.28 5.80
CA ILE A 11 18.43 14.99 6.96
C ILE A 11 18.20 14.02 8.12
N ALA A 12 17.80 12.76 7.86
CA ALA A 12 17.63 11.76 8.90
C ALA A 12 18.95 11.08 9.30
N LEU A 13 19.84 10.79 8.33
CA LEU A 13 21.08 10.04 8.54
C LEU A 13 22.03 10.75 9.49
N VAL A 14 22.35 12.02 9.21
CA VAL A 14 23.42 12.74 9.92
C VAL A 14 23.06 12.98 11.39
N PRO A 15 21.88 13.52 11.74
CA PRO A 15 21.51 13.73 13.14
C PRO A 15 21.38 12.40 13.91
N THR A 16 20.79 11.37 13.30
CA THR A 16 20.62 10.07 13.95
C THR A 16 21.96 9.42 14.26
N PHE A 17 22.89 9.43 13.30
CA PHE A 17 24.24 8.93 13.51
C PHE A 17 24.93 9.66 14.66
N LEU A 18 24.88 11.00 14.66
CA LEU A 18 25.49 11.81 15.72
C LEU A 18 24.89 11.53 17.10
N ILE A 19 23.56 11.40 17.19
CA ILE A 19 22.86 11.06 18.44
C ILE A 19 23.29 9.69 18.95
N TYR A 20 23.26 8.65 18.11
CA TYR A 20 23.67 7.29 18.50
C TYR A 20 25.13 7.26 18.92
N TRP A 21 26.02 7.76 18.06
CA TRP A 21 27.45 7.74 18.32
C TRP A 21 27.81 8.51 19.58
N PHE A 22 27.31 9.73 19.76
CA PHE A 22 27.64 10.57 20.91
C PHE A 22 27.18 9.91 22.23
N ASN A 23 25.93 9.46 22.30
CA ASN A 23 25.38 8.87 23.52
C ASN A 23 26.07 7.54 23.87
N TRP A 24 26.25 6.63 22.90
CA TRP A 24 26.87 5.33 23.15
C TRP A 24 28.36 5.45 23.47
N ASN A 25 29.09 6.30 22.75
CA ASN A 25 30.50 6.57 23.04
C ASN A 25 30.68 7.27 24.40
N SER A 26 29.80 8.21 24.75
CA SER A 26 29.80 8.85 26.08
C SER A 26 29.52 7.82 27.19
N ALA A 27 28.54 6.94 27.00
CA ALA A 27 28.21 5.88 27.94
C ALA A 27 29.39 4.91 28.13
N TRP A 28 29.98 4.45 27.03
CA TRP A 28 31.13 3.55 27.04
C TRP A 28 32.36 4.15 27.72
N LYS A 29 32.73 5.40 27.37
CA LYS A 29 33.86 6.10 27.99
C LYS A 29 33.66 6.35 29.48
N ASN A 30 32.46 6.79 29.87
CA ASN A 30 32.15 7.02 31.27
C ASN A 30 32.15 5.72 32.07
N GLY A 31 31.76 4.60 31.45
CA GLY A 31 31.79 3.30 32.11
C GLY A 31 33.19 2.72 32.28
N LEU A 32 34.05 2.85 31.26
CA LEU A 32 35.46 2.43 31.36
C LEU A 32 36.24 3.20 32.43
N ARG A 33 35.97 4.51 32.60
CA ARG A 33 36.60 5.31 33.67
C ARG A 33 36.36 4.71 35.05
N LEU A 34 35.15 4.22 35.31
CA LEU A 34 34.80 3.58 36.59
C LEU A 34 35.53 2.24 36.79
N ILE A 35 35.71 1.46 35.71
CA ILE A 35 36.50 0.24 35.76
C ILE A 35 37.95 0.58 36.11
N ASN A 36 38.59 1.49 35.38
CA ASN A 36 40.00 1.84 35.59
C ASN A 36 40.25 2.43 36.98
N GLU A 37 39.32 3.24 37.52
CA GLU A 37 39.38 3.75 38.90
C GLU A 37 39.28 2.62 39.94
N SER A 38 38.56 1.54 39.65
CA SER A 38 38.37 0.40 40.56
C SER A 38 39.45 -0.69 40.46
N SER A 39 40.04 -0.91 39.28
CA SER A 39 41.01 -1.97 39.02
C SER A 39 42.47 -1.52 39.13
N GLY A 40 42.74 -0.22 39.05
CA GLY A 40 44.11 0.33 39.03
C GLY A 40 44.86 0.06 37.73
N GLU A 41 44.25 -0.61 36.75
CA GLU A 41 44.80 -0.87 35.41
C GLU A 41 44.06 -0.07 34.34
N ASP A 42 44.82 0.48 33.40
CA ASP A 42 44.32 1.39 32.37
C ASP A 42 43.78 0.60 31.16
N VAL A 43 42.60 -0.01 31.31
CA VAL A 43 42.00 -0.88 30.30
C VAL A 43 41.47 -0.04 29.12
N LYS A 44 42.13 -0.11 27.96
CA LYS A 44 41.74 0.58 26.71
C LYS A 44 41.35 -0.41 25.62
N PHE A 45 40.06 -0.52 25.31
CA PHE A 45 39.57 -1.33 24.20
C PHE A 45 39.37 -0.50 22.92
N ASN A 46 40.41 -0.28 22.12
CA ASN A 46 40.29 0.51 20.86
C ASN A 46 39.29 -0.11 19.85
N ALA A 47 39.14 -1.45 19.84
CA ALA A 47 38.17 -2.15 18.99
C ALA A 47 36.71 -1.74 19.28
N SER A 48 36.38 -1.46 20.55
CA SER A 48 35.01 -1.08 20.96
C SER A 48 34.53 0.25 20.36
N LYS A 49 35.45 1.21 20.14
CA LYS A 49 35.11 2.50 19.53
C LYS A 49 34.67 2.34 18.06
N TRP A 50 35.39 1.52 17.30
CA TRP A 50 35.04 1.23 15.92
C TRP A 50 33.74 0.45 15.80
N VAL A 51 33.50 -0.52 16.69
CA VAL A 51 32.23 -1.24 16.75
C VAL A 51 31.06 -0.27 16.99
N ILE A 52 31.16 0.65 17.96
CA ILE A 52 30.11 1.66 18.21
C ILE A 52 29.85 2.53 16.97
N ILE A 53 30.91 2.98 16.28
CA ILE A 53 30.77 3.79 15.06
C ILE A 53 30.05 2.99 13.96
N VAL A 54 30.48 1.75 13.71
CA VAL A 54 29.89 0.90 12.67
C VAL A 54 28.42 0.59 12.98
N VAL A 55 28.12 0.20 14.21
CA VAL A 55 26.73 -0.10 14.63
C VAL A 55 25.86 1.15 14.57
N ALA A 56 26.36 2.31 15.01
CA ALA A 56 25.64 3.58 14.90
C ALA A 56 25.37 3.97 13.45
N ALA A 57 26.34 3.80 12.55
CA ALA A 57 26.20 4.08 11.13
C ALA A 57 25.17 3.15 10.48
N LEU A 58 25.23 1.83 10.75
CA LEU A 58 24.27 0.86 10.21
C LEU A 58 22.84 1.18 10.65
N LEU A 59 22.62 1.44 11.95
CA LEU A 59 21.29 1.76 12.47
C LEU A 59 20.78 3.13 12.00
N ALA A 60 21.68 4.11 11.81
CA ALA A 60 21.32 5.39 11.22
C ALA A 60 20.94 5.27 9.74
N ILE A 61 21.61 4.40 8.96
CA ILE A 61 21.25 4.11 7.57
C ILE A 61 19.86 3.47 7.49
N VAL A 62 19.56 2.48 8.33
CA VAL A 62 18.23 1.85 8.37
C VAL A 62 17.14 2.90 8.68
N ASN A 63 17.39 3.78 9.64
CA ASN A 63 16.48 4.86 9.98
C ASN A 63 16.32 5.88 8.83
N ALA A 64 17.41 6.24 8.15
CA ALA A 64 17.39 7.15 7.00
C ALA A 64 16.66 6.56 5.79
N LEU A 65 16.77 5.25 5.54
CA LEU A 65 16.00 4.55 4.51
C LEU A 65 14.50 4.58 4.81
N ASN A 66 14.11 4.47 6.08
CA ASN A 66 12.71 4.63 6.49
C ASN A 66 12.21 6.07 6.23
N ALA A 67 13.02 7.08 6.54
CA ALA A 67 12.71 8.48 6.24
C ALA A 67 12.59 8.78 4.75
N MET A 68 13.46 8.18 3.92
CA MET A 68 13.38 8.27 2.46
C MET A 68 12.01 7.79 1.93
N GLY A 69 11.41 6.78 2.57
CA GLY A 69 10.07 6.28 2.21
C GLY A 69 8.95 7.29 2.39
N SER A 70 9.11 8.24 3.33
CA SER A 70 8.09 9.24 3.72
C SER A 70 8.14 10.54 2.89
N TRP A 71 8.81 10.51 1.74
CA TRP A 71 8.99 11.67 0.85
C TRP A 71 7.68 12.33 0.40
N GLY A 72 6.60 11.56 0.24
CA GLY A 72 5.29 12.10 -0.14
C GLY A 72 4.71 13.00 0.95
N THR A 73 4.72 12.52 2.19
CA THR A 73 4.24 13.27 3.37
C THR A 73 5.08 14.53 3.63
N PHE A 74 6.40 14.47 3.41
CA PHE A 74 7.26 15.65 3.50
C PHE A 74 6.92 16.72 2.45
N LEU A 75 6.72 16.32 1.19
CA LEU A 75 6.39 17.27 0.13
C LEU A 75 5.02 17.92 0.34
N GLN A 76 4.05 17.15 0.84
CA GLN A 76 2.75 17.66 1.27
C GLN A 76 2.88 18.70 2.38
N PHE A 77 3.71 18.43 3.40
CA PHE A 77 3.98 19.39 4.48
C PHE A 77 4.68 20.67 4.01
N MET A 78 5.61 20.55 3.05
CA MET A 78 6.36 21.70 2.53
C MET A 78 5.52 22.58 1.57
N ASN A 79 4.49 22.01 0.95
CA ASN A 79 3.63 22.70 -0.01
C ASN A 79 2.15 22.55 0.38
N PRO A 80 1.73 23.00 1.58
CA PRO A 80 0.36 22.85 2.01
C PRO A 80 -0.53 23.84 1.23
N THR A 81 -1.71 23.39 0.83
CA THR A 81 -2.74 24.24 0.22
C THR A 81 -3.92 24.36 1.18
N PRO A 82 -4.37 25.57 1.54
CA PRO A 82 -5.55 25.71 2.39
C PRO A 82 -6.79 25.23 1.63
N PHE A 83 -7.68 24.53 2.34
CA PHE A 83 -8.98 24.13 1.77
C PHE A 83 -10.01 25.26 1.86
N GLY A 84 -9.83 26.19 2.80
CA GLY A 84 -10.78 27.29 3.05
C GLY A 84 -11.97 26.88 3.92
N GLU A 85 -12.02 25.63 4.37
CA GLU A 85 -13.03 25.07 5.27
C GLU A 85 -12.35 24.62 6.56
N SER A 86 -12.93 24.98 7.71
CA SER A 86 -12.36 24.72 9.03
C SER A 86 -13.18 23.73 9.81
N ASP A 87 -12.53 22.73 10.42
CA ASP A 87 -13.22 21.69 11.15
C ASP A 87 -14.08 22.22 12.32
N PRO A 88 -15.24 21.63 12.60
CA PRO A 88 -16.18 22.16 13.61
C PRO A 88 -15.73 21.92 15.06
N LEU A 89 -14.68 21.13 15.30
CA LEU A 89 -14.27 20.71 16.64
C LEU A 89 -13.07 21.51 17.17
N PHE A 90 -12.06 21.74 16.33
CA PHE A 90 -10.84 22.45 16.68
C PHE A 90 -10.68 23.78 15.94
N GLY A 91 -11.49 24.06 14.92
CA GLY A 91 -11.44 25.31 14.15
C GLY A 91 -10.18 25.44 13.31
N LEU A 92 -9.59 24.32 12.90
CA LEU A 92 -8.41 24.25 12.04
C LEU A 92 -8.83 23.97 10.59
N ASP A 93 -8.15 24.59 9.63
CA ASP A 93 -8.37 24.31 8.21
C ASP A 93 -8.17 22.81 7.93
N VAL A 94 -9.01 22.22 7.09
CA VAL A 94 -8.91 20.79 6.71
C VAL A 94 -7.51 20.44 6.19
N GLY A 95 -6.81 21.37 5.54
CA GLY A 95 -5.44 21.22 5.07
C GLY A 95 -4.43 20.93 6.19
N PHE A 96 -4.68 21.33 7.44
CA PHE A 96 -3.86 20.92 8.59
C PHE A 96 -3.86 19.40 8.75
N TYR A 97 -5.02 18.76 8.65
CA TYR A 97 -5.18 17.32 8.85
C TYR A 97 -4.65 16.50 7.67
N VAL A 98 -4.75 17.05 6.45
CA VAL A 98 -4.29 16.38 5.22
C VAL A 98 -2.78 16.53 5.02
N PHE A 99 -2.22 17.73 5.24
CA PHE A 99 -0.84 18.05 4.88
C PHE A 99 0.10 18.19 6.07
N THR A 100 -0.36 18.76 7.19
CA THR A 100 0.54 19.15 8.28
C THR A 100 0.66 18.08 9.37
N LEU A 101 -0.47 17.60 9.89
CA LEU A 101 -0.55 16.65 10.99
C LEU A 101 0.19 15.33 10.69
N PRO A 102 0.09 14.72 9.48
CA PRO A 102 0.80 13.48 9.19
C PRO A 102 2.32 13.61 9.32
N PHE A 103 2.89 14.74 8.87
CA PHE A 103 4.33 14.96 8.96
C PHE A 103 4.79 15.27 10.40
N ILE A 104 4.02 16.05 11.17
CA ILE A 104 4.33 16.30 12.59
C ILE A 104 4.31 14.99 13.38
N LYS A 105 3.31 14.13 13.14
CA LYS A 105 3.24 12.80 13.75
C LYS A 105 4.40 11.91 13.32
N TYR A 106 4.79 11.95 12.04
CA TYR A 106 5.97 11.25 11.55
C TYR A 106 7.24 11.68 12.30
N ILE A 107 7.50 12.99 12.44
CA ILE A 107 8.64 13.51 13.20
C ILE A 107 8.61 13.02 14.66
N GLN A 108 7.45 13.11 15.31
CA GLN A 108 7.30 12.67 16.70
C GLN A 108 7.62 11.18 16.86
N SER A 109 7.08 10.32 15.99
CA SER A 109 7.32 8.87 16.00
C SER A 109 8.77 8.52 15.64
N TRP A 110 9.35 9.25 14.68
CA TRP A 110 10.74 9.10 14.26
C TRP A 110 11.71 9.44 15.40
N LEU A 111 11.55 10.60 16.04
CA LEU A 111 12.34 11.00 17.21
C LEU A 111 12.19 9.99 18.36
N GLN A 112 10.99 9.43 18.53
CA GLN A 112 10.73 8.43 19.57
C GLN A 112 11.51 7.14 19.29
N GLY A 113 11.50 6.66 18.05
CA GLY A 113 12.32 5.52 17.63
C GLY A 113 13.82 5.76 17.84
N VAL A 114 14.32 6.94 17.45
CA VAL A 114 15.72 7.34 17.67
C VAL A 114 16.06 7.33 19.16
N LEU A 115 15.21 7.90 20.04
CA LEU A 115 15.47 7.93 21.47
C LEU A 115 15.41 6.54 22.12
N VAL A 116 14.51 5.65 21.69
CA VAL A 116 14.45 4.27 22.18
C VAL A 116 15.75 3.53 21.84
N VAL A 117 16.18 3.57 20.58
CA VAL A 117 17.44 2.94 20.14
C VAL A 117 18.65 3.55 20.87
N THR A 118 18.66 4.88 21.04
CA THR A 118 19.69 5.58 21.82
C THR A 118 19.74 5.10 23.27
N LEU A 119 18.59 4.99 23.93
CA LEU A 119 18.46 4.52 25.31
C LEU A 119 18.92 3.07 25.45
N LEU A 120 18.52 2.18 24.52
CA LEU A 120 18.93 0.78 24.51
C LEU A 120 20.45 0.63 24.33
N GLY A 121 21.06 1.31 23.36
CA GLY A 121 22.52 1.23 23.19
C GLY A 121 23.30 1.87 24.35
N THR A 122 22.74 2.90 24.98
CA THR A 122 23.29 3.51 26.22
C THR A 122 23.24 2.54 27.39
N PHE A 123 22.09 1.88 27.58
CA PHE A 123 21.90 0.82 28.57
C PHE A 123 22.90 -0.32 28.34
N THR A 124 23.00 -0.85 27.13
CA THR A 124 23.94 -1.91 26.76
C THR A 124 25.39 -1.50 27.02
N SER A 125 25.77 -0.26 26.70
CA SER A 125 27.12 0.24 26.96
C SER A 125 27.45 0.28 28.46
N TYR A 126 26.52 0.74 29.30
CA TYR A 126 26.71 0.74 30.76
C TYR A 126 26.68 -0.65 31.38
N PHE A 127 25.88 -1.57 30.82
CA PHE A 127 25.83 -2.96 31.26
C PHE A 127 27.15 -3.68 30.94
N MET A 128 27.66 -3.56 29.71
CA MET A 128 28.92 -4.18 29.28
C MET A 128 30.14 -3.65 30.05
N THR A 129 30.12 -2.38 30.45
CA THR A 129 31.16 -1.75 31.27
C THR A 129 30.94 -1.94 32.78
N ARG A 130 30.00 -2.81 33.20
CA ARG A 130 29.63 -3.06 34.61
C ARG A 130 29.30 -1.81 35.44
N SER A 131 29.08 -0.67 34.80
CA SER A 131 28.60 0.56 35.44
C SER A 131 27.13 0.48 35.84
N LEU A 132 26.44 -0.49 35.24
CA LEU A 132 25.17 -1.03 35.64
C LEU A 132 25.38 -2.53 35.92
N SER A 133 25.29 -2.94 37.18
CA SER A 133 25.40 -4.36 37.56
C SER A 133 24.17 -4.83 38.34
N LEU A 134 23.88 -6.13 38.19
CA LEU A 134 22.87 -6.83 38.97
C LEU A 134 23.60 -7.72 39.98
N ASP A 135 23.73 -7.25 41.21
CA ASP A 135 24.22 -8.07 42.33
C ASP A 135 23.01 -8.68 43.04
N GLY A 136 22.64 -9.91 42.63
CA GLY A 136 21.43 -10.58 43.10
C GLY A 136 20.17 -9.84 42.63
N THR A 137 19.40 -9.27 43.58
CA THR A 137 18.20 -8.45 43.31
C THR A 137 18.44 -6.94 43.37
N LYS A 138 19.68 -6.51 43.67
CA LYS A 138 20.03 -5.09 43.78
C LYS A 138 20.70 -4.62 42.50
N LEU A 139 20.01 -3.74 41.78
CA LEU A 139 20.57 -3.01 40.65
C LEU A 139 21.48 -1.89 41.21
N THR A 140 22.78 -1.99 40.98
CA THR A 140 23.72 -0.90 41.30
C THR A 140 24.01 -0.11 40.02
N THR A 141 24.00 1.22 40.14
CA THR A 141 24.19 2.11 38.98
C THR A 141 24.99 3.33 39.41
N SER A 142 26.04 3.63 38.65
CA SER A 142 26.82 4.85 38.87
C SER A 142 25.99 6.12 38.70
N SER A 143 26.33 7.20 39.42
CA SER A 143 25.57 8.45 39.38
C SER A 143 25.50 9.06 37.97
N ARG A 144 26.60 8.95 37.19
CA ARG A 144 26.64 9.43 35.80
C ARG A 144 25.75 8.60 34.88
N ALA A 145 25.79 7.27 34.99
CA ALA A 145 24.93 6.39 34.20
C ALA A 145 23.45 6.63 34.50
N ARG A 146 23.12 6.81 35.79
CA ARG A 146 21.77 7.12 36.24
C ARG A 146 21.25 8.44 35.68
N LEU A 147 22.04 9.52 35.74
CA LEU A 147 21.66 10.82 35.18
C LEU A 147 21.45 10.72 33.67
N HIS A 148 22.39 10.11 32.95
CA HIS A 148 22.33 9.99 31.50
C HIS A 148 21.08 9.21 31.04
N MET A 149 20.82 8.06 31.67
CA MET A 149 19.62 7.25 31.37
C MET A 149 18.33 7.94 31.80
N SER A 150 18.31 8.65 32.93
CA SER A 150 17.12 9.38 33.39
C SER A 150 16.81 10.57 32.47
N LEU A 151 17.82 11.25 31.93
CA LEU A 151 17.65 12.32 30.95
C LEU A 151 17.06 11.79 29.64
N LEU A 152 17.62 10.72 29.09
CA LEU A 152 17.10 10.07 27.88
C LEU A 152 15.67 9.54 28.10
N GLY A 153 15.40 8.91 29.25
CA GLY A 153 14.08 8.43 29.61
C GLY A 153 13.06 9.57 29.79
N ALA A 154 13.47 10.69 30.40
CA ALA A 154 12.59 11.85 30.57
C ALA A 154 12.25 12.49 29.23
N LEU A 155 13.23 12.63 28.33
CA LEU A 155 13.00 13.13 26.97
C LEU A 155 12.06 12.19 26.20
N LEU A 156 12.22 10.88 26.35
CA LEU A 156 11.32 9.88 25.77
C LEU A 156 9.88 10.02 26.30
N LEU A 157 9.70 10.22 27.61
CA LEU A 157 8.38 10.44 28.22
C LEU A 157 7.74 11.75 27.77
N LEU A 158 8.51 12.83 27.62
CA LEU A 158 8.01 14.10 27.08
C LEU A 158 7.55 13.94 25.63
N LEU A 159 8.33 13.25 24.81
CA LEU A 159 7.97 13.00 23.42
C LEU A 159 6.76 12.06 23.29
N TRP A 160 6.59 11.13 24.21
CA TRP A 160 5.39 10.32 24.32
C TRP A 160 4.17 11.18 24.72
N GLY A 161 4.33 12.09 25.68
CA GLY A 161 3.33 13.09 26.04
C GLY A 161 2.92 13.96 24.85
N ALA A 162 3.88 14.41 24.04
CA ALA A 162 3.60 15.11 22.78
C ALA A 162 2.78 14.25 21.80
N GLY A 163 3.03 12.94 21.76
CA GLY A 163 2.18 11.98 21.03
C GLY A 163 0.73 11.99 21.50
N TYR A 164 0.47 11.98 22.81
CA TYR A 164 -0.91 12.10 23.34
C TYR A 164 -1.55 13.44 23.00
N TRP A 165 -0.77 14.52 22.99
CA TRP A 165 -1.28 15.84 22.60
C TRP A 165 -1.70 15.88 21.13
N LEU A 166 -0.90 15.29 20.24
CA LEU A 166 -1.20 15.17 18.81
C LEU A 166 -2.37 14.23 18.53
N ALA A 167 -2.51 13.15 19.30
CA ALA A 167 -3.60 12.18 19.15
C ALA A 167 -5.01 12.77 19.34
N ARG A 168 -5.12 13.97 19.94
CA ARG A 168 -6.39 14.70 20.01
C ARG A 168 -6.95 15.06 18.64
N TYR A 169 -6.08 15.34 17.68
CA TYR A 169 -6.48 15.66 16.31
C TYR A 169 -6.87 14.41 15.51
N ASP A 170 -6.40 13.22 15.92
CA ASP A 170 -6.79 11.96 15.28
C ASP A 170 -8.23 11.56 15.57
N LEU A 171 -8.90 12.22 16.51
CA LEU A 171 -10.30 11.94 16.84
C LEU A 171 -11.22 12.17 15.63
N LEU A 172 -10.86 13.07 14.70
CA LEU A 172 -11.60 13.24 13.44
C LEU A 172 -11.55 12.01 12.52
N PHE A 173 -10.65 11.07 12.78
CA PHE A 173 -10.48 9.83 12.03
C PHE A 173 -10.86 8.59 12.87
N SER A 174 -11.71 8.78 13.88
CA SER A 174 -12.10 7.71 14.80
C SER A 174 -13.06 6.70 14.13
N PRO A 175 -12.82 5.38 14.26
CA PRO A 175 -13.70 4.35 13.73
C PRO A 175 -14.74 3.83 14.74
N THR A 176 -14.90 4.48 15.90
CA THR A 176 -15.66 3.94 17.04
C THR A 176 -17.18 4.04 16.90
N GLY A 177 -17.68 4.99 16.10
CA GLY A 177 -19.10 5.26 15.89
C GLY A 177 -19.73 4.52 14.70
N VAL A 178 -20.99 4.85 14.41
CA VAL A 178 -21.74 4.35 13.24
C VAL A 178 -21.13 4.84 11.92
N VAL A 179 -20.52 6.02 11.96
CA VAL A 179 -19.80 6.65 10.84
C VAL A 179 -18.36 6.90 11.24
N PHE A 180 -17.48 6.99 10.24
CA PHE A 180 -16.07 7.25 10.46
C PHE A 180 -15.83 8.73 10.79
N GLY A 181 -15.42 9.01 12.03
CA GLY A 181 -15.04 10.32 12.56
C GLY A 181 -15.39 10.48 14.03
N ALA A 182 -15.21 11.70 14.55
CA ALA A 182 -15.31 11.97 15.98
C ALA A 182 -16.76 11.85 16.49
N GLY A 183 -17.02 10.87 17.34
CA GLY A 183 -18.32 10.69 18.01
C GLY A 183 -18.40 11.30 19.42
N TYR A 184 -19.53 11.07 20.08
CA TYR A 184 -19.78 11.58 21.44
C TYR A 184 -18.72 11.13 22.45
N THR A 185 -18.39 9.85 22.46
CA THR A 185 -17.39 9.29 23.39
C THR A 185 -16.00 9.85 23.11
N ASP A 186 -15.68 10.09 21.84
CA ASP A 186 -14.36 10.58 21.45
C ASP A 186 -14.13 12.00 22.00
N ILE A 187 -15.13 12.88 21.85
CA ILE A 187 -15.01 14.28 22.28
C ILE A 187 -15.20 14.45 23.78
N ASN A 188 -16.13 13.72 24.39
CA ASN A 188 -16.43 13.92 25.81
C ASN A 188 -15.54 13.09 26.75
N ILE A 189 -14.95 12.00 26.27
CA ILE A 189 -14.16 11.08 27.11
C ILE A 189 -12.70 11.01 26.64
N LEU A 190 -12.45 10.67 25.37
CA LEU A 190 -11.07 10.49 24.88
C LEU A 190 -10.29 11.80 24.82
N LEU A 191 -10.90 12.89 24.36
CA LEU A 191 -10.24 14.19 24.28
C LEU A 191 -9.74 14.68 25.67
N PRO A 192 -10.55 14.68 26.75
CA PRO A 192 -10.05 14.92 28.10
C PRO A 192 -8.99 13.92 28.55
N ALA A 193 -9.15 12.63 28.26
CA ALA A 193 -8.19 11.60 28.61
C ALA A 193 -6.79 11.89 28.02
N TYR A 194 -6.70 12.29 26.75
CA TYR A 194 -5.44 12.67 26.13
C TYR A 194 -4.79 13.88 26.80
N LYS A 195 -5.57 14.87 27.24
CA LYS A 195 -5.05 16.03 28.00
C LYS A 195 -4.45 15.58 29.35
N ILE A 196 -5.15 14.72 30.08
CA ILE A 196 -4.68 14.17 31.36
C ILE A 196 -3.41 13.34 31.16
N LEU A 197 -3.38 12.46 30.15
CA LEU A 197 -2.21 11.63 29.85
C LEU A 197 -0.99 12.46 29.44
N THR A 198 -1.20 13.55 28.71
CA THR A 198 -0.13 14.51 28.38
C THR A 198 0.48 15.09 29.65
N ALA A 199 -0.36 15.61 30.56
CA ALA A 199 0.10 16.15 31.84
C ALA A 199 0.79 15.09 32.71
N ALA A 200 0.24 13.87 32.75
CA ALA A 200 0.81 12.75 33.49
C ALA A 200 2.19 12.34 32.93
N ALA A 201 2.37 12.34 31.62
CA ALA A 201 3.67 12.06 30.98
C ALA A 201 4.71 13.13 31.32
N VAL A 202 4.33 14.41 31.33
CA VAL A 202 5.20 15.51 31.76
C VAL A 202 5.60 15.36 33.24
N ALA A 203 4.63 15.09 34.13
CA ALA A 203 4.90 14.84 35.53
C ALA A 203 5.83 13.62 35.73
N ALA A 204 5.60 12.55 34.98
CA ALA A 204 6.45 11.36 35.03
C ALA A 204 7.88 11.64 34.56
N ALA A 205 8.06 12.47 33.51
CA ALA A 205 9.38 12.90 33.05
C ALA A 205 10.13 13.68 34.14
N VAL A 206 9.46 14.62 34.83
CA VAL A 206 10.05 15.39 35.93
C VAL A 206 10.44 14.47 37.10
N LEU A 207 9.55 13.55 37.50
CA LEU A 207 9.82 12.59 38.58
C LEU A 207 10.99 11.66 38.23
N LEU A 208 11.12 11.26 36.97
CA LEU A 208 12.23 10.43 36.51
C LEU A 208 13.58 11.16 36.64
N LEU A 209 13.63 12.47 36.39
CA LEU A 209 14.83 13.28 36.60
C LEU A 209 15.23 13.38 38.08
N MET A 210 14.29 13.28 39.02
CA MET A 210 14.60 13.28 40.46
C MET A 210 15.46 12.08 40.90
N ASN A 211 15.52 11.02 40.10
CA ASN A 211 16.38 9.85 40.31
C ASN A 211 17.87 10.22 40.41
N PHE A 212 18.27 11.40 39.90
CA PHE A 212 19.60 11.96 40.11
C PHE A 212 19.97 12.08 41.60
N TYR A 213 19.05 12.60 42.43
CA TYR A 213 19.30 12.87 43.85
C TYR A 213 19.22 11.63 44.73
N LYS A 214 18.29 10.70 44.43
CA LYS A 214 18.12 9.45 45.19
C LYS A 214 17.89 8.26 44.23
N PRO A 215 18.62 7.15 44.38
CA PRO A 215 18.42 5.95 43.56
C PRO A 215 17.04 5.33 43.83
N MET A 216 16.11 5.52 42.91
CA MET A 216 14.71 5.13 43.04
C MET A 216 14.22 4.28 41.85
N TRP A 217 15.09 3.40 41.33
CA TRP A 217 14.78 2.60 40.13
C TRP A 217 13.45 1.83 40.23
N LYS A 218 13.11 1.29 41.42
CA LYS A 218 11.82 0.64 41.68
C LYS A 218 10.64 1.59 41.49
N MET A 219 10.76 2.82 41.99
CA MET A 219 9.72 3.84 41.87
C MET A 219 9.59 4.32 40.43
N SER A 220 10.70 4.43 39.70
CA SER A 220 10.68 4.76 38.26
C SER A 220 9.98 3.66 37.45
N ALA A 221 10.22 2.38 37.76
CA ALA A 221 9.52 1.27 37.12
C ALA A 221 8.02 1.27 37.46
N ILE A 222 7.66 1.50 38.73
CA ILE A 222 6.25 1.63 39.17
C ILE A 222 5.57 2.81 38.47
N LEU A 223 6.25 3.96 38.37
CA LEU A 223 5.74 5.16 37.71
C LEU A 223 5.45 4.91 36.23
N ILE A 224 6.38 4.29 35.50
CA ILE A 224 6.19 3.93 34.09
C ILE A 224 5.05 2.91 33.96
N GLY A 225 5.00 1.89 34.82
CA GLY A 225 3.92 0.91 34.84
C GLY A 225 2.55 1.54 35.13
N ALA A 226 2.48 2.49 36.06
CA ALA A 226 1.27 3.23 36.38
C ALA A 226 0.82 4.13 35.21
N LEU A 227 1.76 4.80 34.53
CA LEU A 227 1.46 5.62 33.35
C LEU A 227 0.93 4.76 32.19
N LEU A 228 1.53 3.58 31.98
CA LEU A 228 1.07 2.60 31.01
C LEU A 228 -0.35 2.11 31.31
N LEU A 229 -0.60 1.74 32.56
CA LEU A 229 -1.91 1.29 33.02
C LEU A 229 -2.95 2.41 32.88
N LEU A 230 -2.64 3.62 33.34
CA LEU A 230 -3.48 4.80 33.17
C LEU A 230 -3.78 5.06 31.69
N GLY A 231 -2.77 4.96 30.83
CA GLY A 231 -2.89 5.12 29.39
C GLY A 231 -3.81 4.09 28.74
N TRP A 232 -3.80 2.84 29.20
CA TRP A 232 -4.72 1.80 28.73
C TRP A 232 -6.15 2.02 29.26
N VAL A 233 -6.29 2.28 30.57
CA VAL A 233 -7.59 2.52 31.21
C VAL A 233 -8.30 3.72 30.56
N ALA A 234 -7.59 4.84 30.42
CA ALA A 234 -8.18 6.09 29.95
C ALA A 234 -8.54 6.08 28.45
N ARG A 235 -7.85 5.28 27.62
CA ARG A 235 -8.07 5.23 26.16
C ARG A 235 -8.94 4.07 25.68
N SER A 236 -9.00 2.97 26.43
CA SER A 236 -9.71 1.76 25.97
C SER A 236 -10.81 1.36 26.92
N PHE A 237 -10.53 1.32 28.22
CA PHE A 237 -11.49 0.83 29.20
C PHE A 237 -12.63 1.83 29.48
N VAL A 238 -12.29 3.07 29.87
CA VAL A 238 -13.30 4.10 30.21
C VAL A 238 -14.18 4.46 28.99
N PRO A 239 -13.63 4.72 27.79
CA PRO A 239 -14.44 4.98 26.60
C PRO A 239 -15.36 3.80 26.26
N GLY A 240 -14.88 2.56 26.37
CA GLY A 240 -15.68 1.37 26.10
C GLY A 240 -16.91 1.25 27.02
N LEU A 241 -16.74 1.59 28.32
CA LEU A 241 -17.86 1.63 29.25
C LEU A 241 -18.86 2.73 28.92
N VAL A 242 -18.39 3.94 28.62
CA VAL A 242 -19.28 5.05 28.26
C VAL A 242 -20.03 4.75 26.95
N GLN A 243 -19.35 4.20 25.96
CA GLN A 243 -19.98 3.81 24.69
C GLN A 243 -21.07 2.76 24.93
N GLN A 244 -20.76 1.69 25.67
CA GLN A 244 -21.68 0.57 25.87
C GLN A 244 -22.88 0.93 26.75
N TYR A 245 -22.67 1.70 27.83
CA TYR A 245 -23.70 1.91 28.86
C TYR A 245 -24.37 3.28 28.82
N ARG A 246 -23.79 4.27 28.14
CA ARG A 246 -24.38 5.63 28.02
C ARG A 246 -24.74 5.99 26.59
N VAL A 247 -23.85 5.71 25.63
CA VAL A 247 -24.06 6.11 24.23
C VAL A 247 -25.02 5.17 23.52
N LYS A 248 -24.71 3.88 23.40
CA LYS A 248 -25.55 2.92 22.67
C LYS A 248 -27.04 2.92 23.09
N PRO A 249 -27.40 3.04 24.39
CA PRO A 249 -28.81 3.13 24.77
C PRO A 249 -29.53 4.40 24.29
N ASN A 250 -28.80 5.51 24.11
CA ASN A 250 -29.33 6.83 23.73
C ASN A 250 -28.58 7.38 22.50
N GLU A 251 -28.27 6.51 21.54
CA GLU A 251 -27.29 6.79 20.49
C GLU A 251 -27.73 7.94 19.60
N TYR A 252 -29.01 7.97 19.21
CA TYR A 252 -29.56 9.04 18.39
C TYR A 252 -29.34 10.42 19.01
N GLU A 253 -29.71 10.62 20.28
CA GLU A 253 -29.62 11.94 20.91
C GLU A 253 -28.16 12.40 21.12
N LEU A 254 -27.28 11.47 21.54
CA LEU A 254 -25.90 11.79 21.87
C LEU A 254 -25.02 11.95 20.63
N GLU A 255 -25.26 11.17 19.57
CA GLU A 255 -24.48 11.22 18.33
C GLU A 255 -25.03 12.23 17.31
N LYS A 256 -26.28 12.69 17.45
CA LYS A 256 -26.93 13.63 16.49
C LYS A 256 -26.05 14.81 16.08
N PRO A 257 -25.41 15.58 17.01
CA PRO A 257 -24.58 16.72 16.60
C PRO A 257 -23.39 16.30 15.72
N PHE A 258 -22.80 15.14 16.00
CA PHE A 258 -21.67 14.62 15.23
C PHE A 258 -22.12 14.07 13.87
N LEU A 259 -23.29 13.42 13.82
CA LEU A 259 -23.90 12.99 12.56
C LEU A 259 -24.26 14.17 11.65
N ASP A 260 -24.73 15.28 12.22
CA ASP A 260 -25.01 16.51 11.47
C ASP A 260 -23.72 17.09 10.86
N TYR A 261 -22.60 17.09 11.61
CA TYR A 261 -21.29 17.45 11.04
C TYR A 261 -20.87 16.51 9.91
N HIS A 262 -21.04 15.19 10.09
CA HIS A 262 -20.73 14.21 9.04
C HIS A 262 -21.52 14.43 7.77
N LEU A 263 -22.82 14.68 7.87
CA LEU A 263 -23.69 14.93 6.73
C LEU A 263 -23.28 16.20 5.99
N ASP A 264 -23.03 17.30 6.72
CA ASP A 264 -22.63 18.58 6.13
C ASP A 264 -21.29 18.44 5.38
N TYR A 265 -20.27 17.89 6.03
CA TYR A 265 -18.93 17.75 5.44
C TYR A 265 -18.88 16.74 4.30
N THR A 266 -19.67 15.66 4.37
CA THR A 266 -19.77 14.71 3.25
C THR A 266 -20.41 15.38 2.04
N ARG A 267 -21.52 16.12 2.23
CA ARG A 267 -22.16 16.81 1.12
C ARG A 267 -21.28 17.89 0.52
N LYS A 268 -20.54 18.65 1.34
CA LYS A 268 -19.53 19.61 0.85
C LYS A 268 -18.41 18.93 0.07
N ALA A 269 -17.87 17.81 0.58
CA ALA A 269 -16.76 17.12 -0.05
C ALA A 269 -17.10 16.53 -1.43
N PHE A 270 -18.33 16.04 -1.59
CA PHE A 270 -18.82 15.47 -2.85
C PHE A 270 -19.63 16.46 -3.70
N ASP A 271 -19.66 17.74 -3.32
CA ASP A 271 -20.45 18.79 -3.97
C ASP A 271 -21.96 18.42 -4.13
N LEU A 272 -22.51 17.71 -3.15
CA LEU A 272 -23.90 17.24 -3.14
C LEU A 272 -24.87 18.26 -2.55
N ASN A 273 -24.41 19.46 -2.25
CA ASN A 273 -25.27 20.54 -1.76
C ASN A 273 -26.12 21.15 -2.88
N ASP A 274 -25.71 21.02 -4.15
CA ASP A 274 -26.41 21.55 -5.32
C ASP A 274 -26.83 20.43 -6.30
N VAL A 275 -27.59 19.45 -5.79
CA VAL A 275 -28.11 18.36 -6.63
C VAL A 275 -29.52 18.67 -7.11
N LYS A 276 -29.69 18.72 -8.44
CA LYS A 276 -31.02 18.82 -9.07
C LYS A 276 -31.59 17.43 -9.32
N THR A 277 -32.60 17.05 -8.54
CA THR A 277 -33.35 15.80 -8.79
C THR A 277 -34.33 16.02 -9.95
N ILE A 278 -34.26 15.17 -10.98
CA ILE A 278 -35.18 15.15 -12.12
C ILE A 278 -35.89 13.80 -12.10
N SER A 279 -37.21 13.81 -11.95
CA SER A 279 -38.03 12.61 -12.11
C SER A 279 -38.21 12.31 -13.60
N VAL A 280 -37.70 11.18 -14.08
CA VAL A 280 -38.01 10.66 -15.41
C VAL A 280 -39.13 9.64 -15.27
N THR A 281 -40.29 9.96 -15.81
CA THR A 281 -41.40 9.01 -15.97
C THR A 281 -41.36 8.55 -17.43
N PRO A 282 -41.10 7.26 -17.72
CA PRO A 282 -41.19 6.75 -19.09
C PRO A 282 -42.59 6.98 -19.64
N GLU A 283 -42.71 7.36 -20.91
CA GLU A 283 -44.00 7.35 -21.62
C GLU A 283 -44.45 5.90 -21.85
N ASP A 284 -45.77 5.67 -21.90
CA ASP A 284 -46.36 4.34 -22.10
C ASP A 284 -46.31 3.91 -23.58
N GLU A 285 -46.03 2.61 -23.79
CA GLU A 285 -46.06 1.79 -25.03
C GLU A 285 -45.36 2.31 -26.30
N VAL A 286 -44.30 1.60 -26.71
CA VAL A 286 -43.59 1.80 -27.99
C VAL A 286 -44.50 1.50 -29.18
N THR A 287 -44.63 2.44 -30.12
CA THR A 287 -45.42 2.24 -31.35
C THR A 287 -44.65 1.48 -32.43
N PRO A 288 -45.33 0.77 -33.36
CA PRO A 288 -44.68 0.14 -34.50
C PRO A 288 -43.88 1.11 -35.37
N GLU A 289 -44.35 2.35 -35.52
CA GLU A 289 -43.70 3.41 -36.29
C GLU A 289 -42.36 3.82 -35.65
N GLU A 290 -42.31 3.96 -34.32
CA GLU A 290 -41.08 4.26 -33.57
C GLU A 290 -40.07 3.11 -33.67
N LEU A 291 -40.53 1.86 -33.60
CA LEU A 291 -39.66 0.69 -33.77
C LEU A 291 -39.02 0.64 -35.18
N LEU A 292 -39.75 1.09 -36.20
CA LEU A 292 -39.25 1.19 -37.57
C LEU A 292 -38.32 2.39 -37.77
N ALA A 293 -38.53 3.48 -37.04
CA ALA A 293 -37.65 4.65 -37.05
C ALA A 293 -36.29 4.36 -36.37
N ASP A 294 -36.30 3.63 -35.26
CA ASP A 294 -35.10 3.38 -34.42
C ASP A 294 -34.54 1.96 -34.58
N GLN A 295 -34.36 1.52 -35.82
CA GLN A 295 -33.81 0.19 -36.13
C GLN A 295 -32.44 -0.06 -35.50
N ASP A 296 -31.59 0.97 -35.36
CA ASP A 296 -30.27 0.83 -34.73
C ASP A 296 -30.38 0.55 -33.23
N THR A 297 -31.34 1.16 -32.52
CA THR A 297 -31.61 0.88 -31.11
C THR A 297 -32.12 -0.55 -30.95
N VAL A 298 -33.11 -0.94 -31.76
CA VAL A 298 -33.73 -2.29 -31.74
C VAL A 298 -32.69 -3.38 -32.00
N ARG A 299 -31.80 -3.13 -32.98
CA ARG A 299 -30.69 -4.05 -33.32
C ARG A 299 -29.62 -4.14 -32.24
N ASN A 300 -29.64 -3.30 -31.22
CA ASN A 300 -28.64 -3.26 -30.16
C ASN A 300 -29.25 -3.38 -28.75
N ILE A 301 -30.53 -3.78 -28.64
CA ILE A 301 -31.16 -4.07 -27.34
C ILE A 301 -30.41 -5.22 -26.66
N ARG A 302 -29.70 -4.93 -25.59
CA ARG A 302 -28.91 -5.92 -24.87
C ARG A 302 -29.82 -6.91 -24.13
N LEU A 303 -29.74 -8.17 -24.53
CA LEU A 303 -30.41 -9.30 -23.86
C LEU A 303 -29.48 -10.03 -22.88
N TRP A 304 -28.18 -9.93 -23.08
CA TRP A 304 -27.17 -10.60 -22.23
C TRP A 304 -26.75 -9.75 -21.04
N ASP A 305 -26.70 -10.39 -19.86
CA ASP A 305 -26.02 -9.85 -18.69
C ASP A 305 -24.57 -10.36 -18.64
N TYR A 306 -23.65 -9.51 -18.19
CA TYR A 306 -22.20 -9.77 -18.20
C TYR A 306 -21.82 -10.97 -17.32
N ALA A 307 -22.41 -11.11 -16.12
CA ALA A 307 -21.98 -12.12 -15.16
C ALA A 307 -22.39 -13.57 -15.56
N PRO A 308 -23.62 -13.85 -16.01
CA PRO A 308 -23.97 -15.15 -16.59
C PRO A 308 -23.18 -15.46 -17.85
N LEU A 309 -22.99 -14.47 -18.74
CA LEU A 309 -22.27 -14.66 -20.00
C LEU A 309 -20.81 -15.04 -19.76
N LEU A 310 -20.14 -14.41 -18.80
CA LEU A 310 -18.78 -14.75 -18.40
C LEU A 310 -18.65 -16.21 -17.95
N ARG A 311 -19.61 -16.71 -17.15
CA ARG A 311 -19.62 -18.13 -16.75
C ARG A 311 -19.75 -19.06 -17.95
N THR A 312 -20.62 -18.71 -18.90
CA THR A 312 -20.77 -19.46 -20.15
C THR A 312 -19.49 -19.43 -20.99
N TYR A 313 -18.79 -18.30 -21.07
CA TYR A 313 -17.50 -18.21 -21.76
C TYR A 313 -16.45 -19.11 -21.11
N LYS A 314 -16.30 -19.04 -19.78
CA LYS A 314 -15.36 -19.91 -19.05
C LYS A 314 -15.66 -21.40 -19.26
N GLN A 315 -16.94 -21.77 -19.30
CA GLN A 315 -17.34 -23.16 -19.48
C GLN A 315 -17.13 -23.65 -20.92
N LEU A 316 -17.52 -22.86 -21.92
CA LEU A 316 -17.57 -23.31 -23.32
C LEU A 316 -16.30 -22.98 -24.12
N GLN A 317 -15.60 -21.90 -23.76
CA GLN A 317 -14.59 -21.27 -24.61
C GLN A 317 -13.22 -21.12 -23.96
N ALA A 318 -13.06 -21.48 -22.67
CA ALA A 318 -11.73 -21.54 -22.05
C ALA A 318 -10.89 -22.65 -22.71
N ILE A 319 -11.52 -23.80 -23.01
CA ILE A 319 -10.97 -24.98 -23.71
C ILE A 319 -9.82 -25.68 -22.96
N ARG A 320 -9.02 -24.95 -22.19
CA ARG A 320 -7.91 -25.41 -21.36
C ARG A 320 -7.96 -24.71 -20.00
N THR A 321 -7.47 -25.39 -18.97
CA THR A 321 -7.56 -24.92 -17.58
C THR A 321 -6.71 -23.68 -17.29
N TYR A 322 -5.61 -23.49 -18.03
CA TYR A 322 -4.71 -22.35 -17.90
C TYR A 322 -5.18 -21.13 -18.70
N TYR A 323 -6.27 -21.22 -19.46
CA TYR A 323 -6.91 -20.07 -20.07
C TYR A 323 -8.12 -19.66 -19.23
N ASP A 324 -8.26 -18.36 -19.02
CA ASP A 324 -9.39 -17.79 -18.30
C ASP A 324 -9.87 -16.50 -18.96
N PHE A 325 -11.09 -16.09 -18.60
CA PHE A 325 -11.70 -14.83 -18.99
C PHE A 325 -11.88 -13.98 -17.74
N ASN A 326 -11.35 -12.77 -17.76
CA ASN A 326 -11.43 -11.87 -16.60
C ASN A 326 -12.83 -11.26 -16.48
N ASP A 327 -13.30 -10.65 -17.57
CA ASP A 327 -14.57 -9.93 -17.62
C ASP A 327 -15.13 -9.94 -19.06
N VAL A 328 -16.39 -9.52 -19.22
CA VAL A 328 -17.04 -9.35 -20.52
C VAL A 328 -17.29 -7.87 -20.79
N TYR A 329 -16.67 -7.39 -21.85
CA TYR A 329 -16.70 -6.00 -22.26
C TYR A 329 -17.73 -5.78 -23.36
N ILE A 330 -18.22 -4.55 -23.45
CA ILE A 330 -19.22 -4.13 -24.43
C ILE A 330 -18.56 -3.19 -25.42
N ASP A 331 -18.71 -3.48 -26.70
CA ASP A 331 -18.09 -2.70 -27.75
C ASP A 331 -18.99 -2.65 -29.00
N ARG A 332 -18.61 -1.87 -30.02
CA ARG A 332 -19.39 -1.65 -31.25
C ARG A 332 -18.49 -1.80 -32.47
N TYR A 333 -18.93 -2.64 -33.41
CA TYR A 333 -18.22 -2.90 -34.66
C TYR A 333 -19.15 -2.70 -35.86
N MET A 334 -18.57 -2.23 -36.96
CA MET A 334 -19.24 -2.22 -38.26
C MET A 334 -19.26 -3.66 -38.82
N ILE A 335 -20.42 -4.29 -38.82
CA ILE A 335 -20.63 -5.66 -39.32
C ILE A 335 -21.69 -5.59 -40.43
N ASN A 336 -21.35 -6.06 -41.62
CA ASN A 336 -22.22 -6.02 -42.81
C ASN A 336 -22.77 -4.60 -43.11
N GLY A 337 -21.95 -3.56 -42.91
CA GLY A 337 -22.32 -2.16 -43.13
C GLY A 337 -23.21 -1.53 -42.05
N THR A 338 -23.50 -2.25 -40.96
CA THR A 338 -24.31 -1.75 -39.84
C THR A 338 -23.53 -1.76 -38.53
N ASN A 339 -23.79 -0.77 -37.66
CA ASN A 339 -23.14 -0.71 -36.36
C ASN A 339 -23.81 -1.69 -35.39
N ARG A 340 -23.06 -2.72 -34.98
CA ARG A 340 -23.55 -3.79 -34.12
C ARG A 340 -22.81 -3.75 -32.79
N GLN A 341 -23.57 -3.73 -31.71
CA GLN A 341 -23.07 -3.85 -30.36
C GLN A 341 -22.81 -5.32 -30.06
N VAL A 342 -21.63 -5.59 -29.53
CA VAL A 342 -21.17 -6.92 -29.18
C VAL A 342 -20.72 -6.95 -27.74
N MET A 343 -20.73 -8.15 -27.18
CA MET A 343 -20.04 -8.48 -25.94
C MET A 343 -18.85 -9.36 -26.29
N LEU A 344 -17.70 -9.06 -25.71
CA LEU A 344 -16.46 -9.77 -26.00
C LEU A 344 -15.60 -9.95 -24.75
N SER A 345 -14.78 -10.99 -24.76
CA SER A 345 -13.76 -11.22 -23.75
C SER A 345 -12.50 -11.76 -24.39
N VAL A 346 -11.36 -11.34 -23.86
CA VAL A 346 -10.05 -11.85 -24.24
C VAL A 346 -9.71 -13.11 -23.43
N ARG A 347 -9.09 -14.09 -24.08
CA ARG A 347 -8.65 -15.33 -23.43
C ARG A 347 -7.26 -15.11 -22.84
N GLU A 348 -7.20 -14.72 -21.57
CA GLU A 348 -5.95 -14.47 -20.86
C GLU A 348 -5.39 -15.76 -20.24
N LEU A 349 -4.11 -15.74 -19.92
CA LEU A 349 -3.38 -16.88 -19.38
C LEU A 349 -3.32 -16.79 -17.85
N ASP A 350 -3.70 -17.86 -17.17
CA ASP A 350 -3.60 -18.01 -15.72
C ASP A 350 -2.57 -19.08 -15.35
N LEU A 351 -1.36 -18.64 -15.03
CA LEU A 351 -0.24 -19.49 -14.69
C LEU A 351 -0.49 -20.36 -13.44
N SER A 352 -1.36 -19.92 -12.53
CA SER A 352 -1.70 -20.67 -11.30
C SER A 352 -2.44 -21.98 -11.59
N LYS A 353 -3.06 -22.09 -12.78
CA LYS A 353 -3.81 -23.26 -13.23
C LYS A 353 -3.00 -24.18 -14.16
N LEU A 354 -1.71 -23.90 -14.35
CA LEU A 354 -0.81 -24.83 -15.03
C LEU A 354 -0.58 -26.08 -14.16
N GLN A 355 -0.67 -27.25 -14.79
CA GLN A 355 -0.44 -28.54 -14.10
C GLN A 355 1.02 -28.70 -13.64
N ASN A 356 1.97 -28.14 -14.38
CA ASN A 356 3.40 -28.17 -14.04
C ASN A 356 3.99 -26.76 -14.12
N GLN A 357 4.18 -26.14 -12.95
CA GLN A 357 4.66 -24.77 -12.80
C GLN A 357 6.19 -24.72 -12.67
N THR A 358 6.90 -25.27 -13.66
CA THR A 358 8.37 -25.09 -13.72
C THR A 358 8.70 -23.65 -14.07
N TRP A 359 9.89 -23.19 -13.72
CA TRP A 359 10.38 -21.86 -14.09
C TRP A 359 10.33 -21.64 -15.62
N VAL A 360 10.75 -22.64 -16.40
CA VAL A 360 10.66 -22.62 -17.86
C VAL A 360 9.22 -22.45 -18.33
N ASN A 361 8.27 -23.18 -17.74
CA ASN A 361 6.87 -23.09 -18.14
C ASN A 361 6.28 -21.71 -17.83
N MET A 362 6.57 -21.17 -16.64
CA MET A 362 6.00 -19.90 -16.18
C MET A 362 6.61 -18.67 -16.88
N HIS A 363 7.90 -18.72 -17.24
CA HIS A 363 8.62 -17.52 -17.68
C HIS A 363 9.09 -17.57 -19.13
N LEU A 364 9.21 -18.75 -19.75
CA LEU A 364 9.71 -18.90 -21.13
C LEU A 364 8.67 -19.48 -22.09
N GLU A 365 7.88 -20.45 -21.63
CA GLU A 365 7.00 -21.23 -22.50
C GLU A 365 5.58 -20.64 -22.54
N PHE A 366 4.90 -20.49 -21.40
CA PHE A 366 3.55 -19.93 -21.32
C PHE A 366 3.64 -18.42 -21.07
N THR A 367 3.88 -17.67 -22.14
CA THR A 367 4.14 -16.23 -22.05
C THR A 367 2.93 -15.34 -22.32
N HIS A 368 1.89 -15.84 -22.98
CA HIS A 368 0.76 -15.02 -23.44
C HIS A 368 -0.59 -15.78 -23.42
N GLY A 369 -1.68 -15.02 -23.33
CA GLY A 369 -3.05 -15.49 -23.62
C GLY A 369 -3.31 -15.59 -25.12
N TYR A 370 -4.43 -16.17 -25.55
CA TYR A 370 -4.66 -16.42 -26.98
C TYR A 370 -6.11 -16.25 -27.43
N GLY A 371 -6.38 -15.15 -28.15
CA GLY A 371 -7.62 -14.92 -28.89
C GLY A 371 -8.74 -14.23 -28.13
N VAL A 372 -9.85 -14.04 -28.83
CA VAL A 372 -11.06 -13.35 -28.34
C VAL A 372 -12.28 -14.23 -28.54
N VAL A 373 -13.23 -14.14 -27.63
CA VAL A 373 -14.60 -14.68 -27.78
C VAL A 373 -15.54 -13.50 -27.88
N MET A 374 -16.47 -13.56 -28.83
CA MET A 374 -17.38 -12.44 -29.13
C MET A 374 -18.78 -12.97 -29.50
N ASN A 375 -19.83 -12.30 -29.02
CA ASN A 375 -21.22 -12.49 -29.46
C ASN A 375 -21.95 -11.14 -29.59
N PRO A 376 -23.00 -11.03 -30.42
CA PRO A 376 -23.85 -9.85 -30.43
C PRO A 376 -24.66 -9.75 -29.12
N VAL A 377 -25.00 -8.53 -28.72
CA VAL A 377 -25.74 -8.29 -27.46
C VAL A 377 -27.17 -8.83 -27.46
N ASN A 378 -27.76 -9.10 -28.63
CA ASN A 378 -29.20 -9.33 -28.79
C ASN A 378 -29.59 -10.64 -29.49
N GLU A 379 -28.64 -11.53 -29.77
CA GLU A 379 -28.95 -12.83 -30.39
C GLU A 379 -28.71 -13.98 -29.42
N VAL A 380 -29.63 -14.94 -29.43
CA VAL A 380 -29.60 -16.15 -28.62
C VAL A 380 -29.63 -17.35 -29.54
N ALA A 381 -28.64 -18.22 -29.43
CA ALA A 381 -28.59 -19.47 -30.16
C ALA A 381 -29.59 -20.48 -29.57
N PRO A 382 -30.00 -21.53 -30.32
CA PRO A 382 -30.86 -22.58 -29.80
C PRO A 382 -30.34 -23.16 -28.49
N GLY A 383 -31.23 -23.34 -27.52
CA GLY A 383 -30.88 -23.84 -26.18
C GLY A 383 -30.46 -22.75 -25.18
N GLY A 384 -30.60 -21.46 -25.52
CA GLY A 384 -30.35 -20.35 -24.58
C GLY A 384 -28.87 -19.99 -24.42
N LEU A 385 -28.02 -20.39 -25.37
CA LEU A 385 -26.59 -20.07 -25.39
C LEU A 385 -26.30 -18.82 -26.24
N PRO A 386 -25.18 -18.13 -26.02
CA PRO A 386 -24.77 -17.02 -26.88
C PRO A 386 -24.46 -17.49 -28.30
N ALA A 387 -24.92 -16.73 -29.30
CA ALA A 387 -24.55 -16.91 -30.69
C ALA A 387 -23.16 -16.29 -30.93
N PHE A 388 -22.10 -17.10 -31.05
CA PHE A 388 -20.75 -16.57 -31.17
C PHE A 388 -20.42 -16.06 -32.59
N PHE A 389 -19.90 -14.84 -32.66
CA PHE A 389 -19.23 -14.28 -33.83
C PHE A 389 -17.76 -14.72 -33.93
N ILE A 390 -17.06 -14.75 -32.80
CA ILE A 390 -15.69 -15.26 -32.70
C ILE A 390 -15.63 -16.31 -31.59
N LYS A 391 -15.09 -17.49 -31.88
CA LYS A 391 -14.97 -18.60 -30.93
C LYS A 391 -13.84 -19.57 -31.27
N ASP A 392 -13.65 -20.56 -30.40
CA ASP A 392 -12.72 -21.68 -30.50
C ASP A 392 -11.24 -21.29 -30.31
N LEU A 393 -10.36 -22.28 -30.44
CA LEU A 393 -8.92 -22.18 -30.33
C LEU A 393 -8.27 -23.07 -31.42
N PRO A 394 -7.63 -22.49 -32.46
CA PRO A 394 -7.47 -21.06 -32.71
C PRO A 394 -8.81 -20.33 -33.00
N PRO A 395 -8.90 -19.01 -32.77
CA PRO A 395 -10.12 -18.24 -33.01
C PRO A 395 -10.61 -18.33 -34.45
N ARG A 396 -11.90 -18.61 -34.61
CA ARG A 396 -12.63 -18.60 -35.88
C ARG A 396 -13.68 -17.52 -35.85
N SER A 397 -13.72 -16.69 -36.88
CA SER A 397 -14.71 -15.62 -37.04
C SER A 397 -15.76 -16.00 -38.08
N THR A 398 -17.04 -15.73 -37.78
CA THR A 398 -18.16 -15.79 -38.74
C THR A 398 -18.48 -14.42 -39.33
N VAL A 399 -17.82 -13.37 -38.85
CA VAL A 399 -17.98 -11.97 -39.28
C VAL A 399 -16.68 -11.41 -39.84
N GLU A 400 -16.74 -10.28 -40.53
CA GLU A 400 -15.59 -9.63 -41.20
C GLU A 400 -14.61 -8.92 -40.23
N ILE A 401 -14.46 -9.43 -39.01
CA ILE A 401 -13.48 -8.93 -38.04
C ILE A 401 -12.22 -9.79 -38.16
N LYS A 402 -11.13 -9.18 -38.62
CA LYS A 402 -9.83 -9.85 -38.71
C LYS A 402 -9.15 -9.87 -37.34
N LEU A 403 -8.47 -10.99 -37.06
CA LEU A 403 -7.64 -11.16 -35.88
C LEU A 403 -6.34 -11.85 -36.30
N ASP A 404 -5.42 -11.06 -36.84
CA ASP A 404 -4.15 -11.54 -37.40
C ASP A 404 -3.12 -11.88 -36.32
N LYS A 405 -3.16 -11.15 -35.18
CA LYS A 405 -2.28 -11.38 -34.02
C LYS A 405 -3.11 -11.64 -32.76
N PRO A 406 -3.52 -12.90 -32.50
CA PRO A 406 -4.35 -13.26 -31.35
C PRO A 406 -3.58 -13.33 -30.02
N GLN A 407 -2.25 -13.22 -30.01
CA GLN A 407 -1.44 -13.33 -28.79
C GLN A 407 -1.64 -12.14 -27.84
N ILE A 408 -1.90 -12.42 -26.57
CA ILE A 408 -2.19 -11.43 -25.53
C ILE A 408 -1.04 -11.42 -24.51
N TYR A 409 -0.07 -10.54 -24.74
CA TYR A 409 1.09 -10.38 -23.85
C TYR A 409 0.83 -9.46 -22.66
N TYR A 410 -0.07 -8.49 -22.84
CA TYR A 410 -0.52 -7.56 -21.82
C TYR A 410 -2.02 -7.75 -21.63
N GLY A 411 -2.51 -7.66 -20.40
CA GLY A 411 -3.85 -8.11 -20.04
C GLY A 411 -4.51 -7.27 -18.95
N SER A 412 -5.73 -7.65 -18.59
CA SER A 412 -6.49 -7.07 -17.47
C SER A 412 -6.38 -7.91 -16.20
N MET A 413 -6.01 -9.19 -16.30
CA MET A 413 -5.84 -10.04 -15.12
C MET A 413 -4.66 -9.57 -14.28
N SER A 414 -4.88 -9.49 -12.97
CA SER A 414 -3.81 -9.24 -12.00
C SER A 414 -2.88 -10.45 -11.95
N MET A 415 -1.69 -10.29 -12.50
CA MET A 415 -0.62 -11.27 -12.40
C MET A 415 0.41 -10.75 -11.40
N GLU A 416 0.15 -10.89 -10.09
CA GLU A 416 1.05 -10.35 -9.06
C GLU A 416 2.50 -10.78 -9.32
N ASN A 417 3.38 -9.80 -9.52
CA ASN A 417 4.82 -9.98 -9.75
C ASN A 417 5.19 -10.92 -10.92
N SER A 418 4.29 -11.16 -11.89
CA SER A 418 4.62 -12.02 -13.03
C SER A 418 5.40 -11.23 -14.09
N TYR A 419 6.56 -11.77 -14.44
CA TYR A 419 7.35 -11.34 -15.58
C TYR A 419 7.50 -12.51 -16.54
N VAL A 420 7.66 -12.24 -17.83
CA VAL A 420 7.99 -13.26 -18.83
C VAL A 420 9.18 -12.82 -19.66
N LEU A 421 9.93 -13.79 -20.15
CA LEU A 421 11.11 -13.59 -20.98
C LEU A 421 10.77 -14.08 -22.38
N VAL A 422 10.86 -13.16 -23.33
CA VAL A 422 10.52 -13.40 -24.73
C VAL A 422 11.77 -13.29 -25.61
N ASN A 423 11.69 -13.77 -26.85
CA ASN A 423 12.84 -13.89 -27.75
C ASN A 423 13.97 -14.72 -27.12
N THR A 424 13.63 -15.92 -26.66
CA THR A 424 14.57 -16.87 -26.04
C THR A 424 14.74 -18.10 -26.93
N ASP A 425 15.70 -18.98 -26.62
CA ASP A 425 15.85 -20.25 -27.35
C ASP A 425 14.64 -21.18 -27.17
N VAL A 426 13.89 -21.01 -26.08
CA VAL A 426 12.66 -21.75 -25.82
C VAL A 426 11.54 -21.06 -26.57
N LYS A 427 10.90 -21.81 -27.48
CA LYS A 427 9.73 -21.31 -28.21
C LYS A 427 8.52 -21.23 -27.30
N GLU A 428 7.75 -20.17 -27.49
CA GLU A 428 6.55 -19.88 -26.72
C GLU A 428 5.42 -20.82 -27.14
N PHE A 429 4.57 -21.19 -26.19
CA PHE A 429 3.35 -21.94 -26.42
C PHE A 429 2.26 -21.02 -26.98
N ASP A 430 1.65 -21.41 -28.11
CA ASP A 430 0.50 -20.70 -28.70
C ASP A 430 -0.81 -21.43 -28.33
N TYR A 431 -1.03 -22.61 -28.89
CA TYR A 431 -2.23 -23.40 -28.65
C TYR A 431 -2.01 -24.89 -28.98
N PRO A 432 -2.85 -25.80 -28.42
CA PRO A 432 -2.76 -27.21 -28.72
C PRO A 432 -3.45 -27.53 -30.06
N MET A 433 -2.83 -28.38 -30.88
CA MET A 433 -3.34 -28.84 -32.16
C MET A 433 -3.19 -30.37 -32.27
N GLY A 434 -4.30 -31.09 -32.04
CA GLY A 434 -4.30 -32.55 -31.95
C GLY A 434 -3.44 -33.02 -30.77
N ASP A 435 -2.50 -33.93 -31.06
CA ASP A 435 -1.50 -34.43 -30.10
C ASP A 435 -0.22 -33.56 -30.03
N SER A 436 -0.18 -32.45 -30.78
CA SER A 436 0.98 -31.56 -30.87
C SER A 436 0.65 -30.15 -30.36
N ASN A 437 1.68 -29.33 -30.12
CA ASN A 437 1.53 -27.93 -29.71
C ASN A 437 2.06 -27.00 -30.80
N VAL A 438 1.26 -26.01 -31.17
CA VAL A 438 1.73 -24.89 -32.00
C VAL A 438 2.57 -23.98 -31.13
N ARG A 439 3.68 -23.52 -31.70
CA ARG A 439 4.68 -22.71 -31.02
C ARG A 439 4.93 -21.43 -31.80
N SER A 440 5.17 -20.35 -31.08
CA SER A 440 5.47 -19.04 -31.65
C SER A 440 6.76 -18.46 -31.10
N THR A 441 7.12 -17.30 -31.64
CA THR A 441 8.21 -16.46 -31.14
C THR A 441 7.72 -15.03 -31.18
N TYR A 442 8.00 -14.28 -30.13
CA TYR A 442 7.55 -12.92 -29.96
C TYR A 442 8.02 -12.00 -31.11
N GLU A 443 7.05 -11.42 -31.81
CA GLU A 443 7.31 -10.49 -32.92
C GLU A 443 7.15 -9.01 -32.51
N GLY A 444 6.87 -8.75 -31.23
CA GLY A 444 6.63 -7.39 -30.73
C GLY A 444 7.91 -6.65 -30.36
N ASN A 445 7.76 -5.33 -30.13
CA ASN A 445 8.85 -4.46 -29.68
C ASN A 445 8.71 -4.06 -28.21
N GLY A 446 7.74 -4.63 -27.48
CA GLY A 446 7.49 -4.33 -26.08
C GLY A 446 8.57 -4.91 -25.16
N GLY A 447 8.59 -4.44 -23.91
CA GLY A 447 9.52 -4.87 -22.88
C GLY A 447 10.90 -4.26 -22.93
N VAL A 448 11.76 -4.71 -22.01
CA VAL A 448 13.11 -4.17 -21.83
C VAL A 448 14.15 -5.21 -22.25
N ASP A 449 15.06 -4.81 -23.13
CA ASP A 449 16.15 -5.66 -23.59
C ASP A 449 17.05 -6.10 -22.44
N ILE A 450 17.27 -7.41 -22.34
CA ILE A 450 18.18 -8.00 -21.36
C ILE A 450 19.62 -7.71 -21.78
N GLY A 451 20.04 -7.97 -23.02
CA GLY A 451 21.27 -7.46 -23.66
C GLY A 451 22.64 -7.82 -23.06
N SER A 452 22.80 -7.84 -21.73
CA SER A 452 24.08 -7.97 -21.03
C SER A 452 23.94 -8.65 -19.67
N PHE A 453 25.06 -9.19 -19.17
CA PHE A 453 25.13 -9.81 -17.84
C PHE A 453 24.71 -8.85 -16.71
N TRP A 454 25.08 -7.56 -16.80
CA TRP A 454 24.72 -6.57 -15.79
C TRP A 454 23.22 -6.34 -15.69
N LYS A 455 22.52 -6.28 -16.82
CA LYS A 455 21.06 -6.15 -16.84
C LYS A 455 20.38 -7.43 -16.32
N LYS A 456 20.91 -8.63 -16.65
CA LYS A 456 20.46 -9.89 -16.03
C LYS A 456 20.58 -9.85 -14.51
N LEU A 457 21.69 -9.36 -13.97
CA LEU A 457 21.88 -9.20 -12.52
C LEU A 457 20.87 -8.24 -11.90
N LEU A 458 20.60 -7.10 -12.54
CA LEU A 458 19.60 -6.14 -12.06
C LEU A 458 18.19 -6.73 -12.05
N PHE A 459 17.80 -7.46 -13.11
CA PHE A 459 16.50 -8.13 -13.15
C PHE A 459 16.41 -9.28 -12.15
N ALA A 460 17.46 -10.06 -11.97
CA ALA A 460 17.52 -11.10 -10.94
C ALA A 460 17.36 -10.53 -9.53
N LEU A 461 17.97 -9.39 -9.24
CA LEU A 461 17.78 -8.69 -7.96
C LEU A 461 16.38 -8.09 -7.82
N ARG A 462 15.83 -7.52 -8.90
CA ARG A 462 14.48 -6.91 -8.92
C ARG A 462 13.39 -7.94 -8.67
N PHE A 463 13.42 -9.05 -9.40
CA PHE A 463 12.42 -10.13 -9.30
C PHE A 463 12.77 -11.16 -8.23
N ARG A 464 13.95 -11.05 -7.60
CA ARG A 464 14.49 -12.02 -6.63
C ARG A 464 14.58 -13.43 -7.22
N ASP A 465 14.95 -13.49 -8.50
CA ASP A 465 14.96 -14.70 -9.29
C ASP A 465 16.35 -14.94 -9.89
N THR A 466 17.05 -15.91 -9.32
CA THR A 466 18.41 -16.27 -9.74
C THR A 466 18.46 -17.01 -11.07
N GLU A 467 17.36 -17.65 -11.51
CA GLU A 467 17.34 -18.43 -12.74
C GLU A 467 17.61 -17.55 -13.97
N ILE A 468 17.23 -16.26 -13.92
CA ILE A 468 17.53 -15.27 -14.97
C ILE A 468 19.05 -15.17 -15.24
N LEU A 469 19.89 -15.33 -14.21
CA LEU A 469 21.35 -15.27 -14.34
C LEU A 469 21.94 -16.55 -14.95
N PHE A 470 21.40 -17.71 -14.56
CA PHE A 470 22.01 -19.00 -14.83
C PHE A 470 21.41 -19.73 -16.03
N THR A 471 20.22 -19.32 -16.49
CA THR A 471 19.58 -19.93 -17.65
C THR A 471 20.40 -19.74 -18.93
N GLY A 472 20.56 -20.83 -19.67
CA GLY A 472 21.19 -20.85 -21.00
C GLY A 472 20.26 -20.38 -22.13
N ALA A 473 18.96 -20.21 -21.86
CA ALA A 473 17.96 -19.89 -22.89
C ALA A 473 17.97 -18.43 -23.34
N LEU A 474 18.59 -17.53 -22.56
CA LEU A 474 18.58 -16.10 -22.82
C LEU A 474 19.72 -15.67 -23.75
N ARG A 475 19.37 -14.81 -24.70
CA ARG A 475 20.25 -14.22 -25.70
C ARG A 475 20.28 -12.69 -25.58
N PRO A 476 21.20 -11.98 -26.26
CA PRO A 476 21.25 -10.52 -26.22
C PRO A 476 19.93 -9.84 -26.67
N GLU A 477 19.22 -10.44 -27.61
CA GLU A 477 17.92 -10.00 -28.14
C GLU A 477 16.73 -10.36 -27.25
N SER A 478 16.93 -11.16 -26.19
CA SER A 478 15.86 -11.52 -25.25
C SER A 478 15.37 -10.29 -24.49
N ARG A 479 14.06 -10.26 -24.22
CA ARG A 479 13.40 -9.13 -23.56
C ARG A 479 12.63 -9.60 -22.34
N VAL A 480 12.58 -8.76 -21.31
CA VAL A 480 11.69 -8.95 -20.17
C VAL A 480 10.42 -8.14 -20.37
N LEU A 481 9.27 -8.81 -20.34
CA LEU A 481 7.97 -8.16 -20.21
C LEU A 481 7.55 -8.22 -18.74
N TYR A 482 7.32 -7.06 -18.12
CA TYR A 482 6.85 -6.91 -16.74
C TYR A 482 5.90 -5.70 -16.68
N TYR A 483 5.13 -5.57 -15.58
CA TYR A 483 3.94 -4.69 -15.54
C TYR A 483 3.01 -5.03 -16.71
N ARG A 484 2.61 -6.31 -16.77
CA ARG A 484 1.82 -6.84 -17.88
C ARG A 484 0.34 -6.53 -17.75
N ASN A 485 -0.10 -6.18 -16.56
CA ASN A 485 -1.41 -5.59 -16.35
C ASN A 485 -1.41 -4.17 -16.92
N ALA A 486 -2.31 -3.90 -17.87
CA ALA A 486 -2.34 -2.62 -18.58
C ALA A 486 -2.53 -1.43 -17.63
N ARG A 487 -3.41 -1.57 -16.62
CA ARG A 487 -3.66 -0.55 -15.60
C ARG A 487 -2.45 -0.31 -14.71
N GLU A 488 -1.79 -1.39 -14.27
CA GLU A 488 -0.56 -1.29 -13.47
C GLU A 488 0.55 -0.55 -14.25
N ALA A 489 0.72 -0.87 -15.53
CA ALA A 489 1.69 -0.19 -16.39
C ALA A 489 1.39 1.31 -16.52
N LEU A 490 0.12 1.69 -16.72
CA LEU A 490 -0.29 3.09 -16.84
C LEU A 490 -0.13 3.85 -15.51
N ASN A 491 -0.44 3.21 -14.38
CA ASN A 491 -0.24 3.79 -13.05
C ASN A 491 1.24 4.06 -12.74
N GLU A 492 2.16 3.21 -13.21
CA GLU A 492 3.60 3.44 -13.02
C GLU A 492 4.13 4.60 -13.87
N ILE A 493 3.60 4.79 -15.09
CA ILE A 493 4.02 5.87 -15.99
C ILE A 493 3.40 7.21 -15.60
N THR A 494 2.11 7.19 -15.23
CA THR A 494 1.29 8.39 -14.96
C THR A 494 0.50 8.25 -13.65
N PRO A 495 1.17 8.18 -12.48
CA PRO A 495 0.52 7.97 -11.17
C PRO A 495 -0.32 9.17 -10.67
N PHE A 496 -0.36 10.24 -11.46
CA PHE A 496 -1.07 11.48 -11.16
C PHE A 496 -2.39 11.58 -11.92
N LEU A 497 -2.67 10.67 -12.85
CA LEU A 497 -3.97 10.57 -13.50
C LEU A 497 -4.90 9.68 -12.68
N ILE A 498 -6.19 10.05 -12.67
CA ILE A 498 -7.25 9.22 -12.11
C ILE A 498 -7.85 8.47 -13.30
N PHE A 499 -7.51 7.19 -13.38
CA PHE A 499 -8.06 6.29 -14.40
C PHE A 499 -9.42 5.77 -13.98
N ASP A 500 -10.26 5.48 -14.97
CA ASP A 500 -11.47 4.68 -14.75
C ASP A 500 -11.12 3.30 -14.14
N GLN A 501 -12.12 2.65 -13.57
CA GLN A 501 -11.96 1.36 -12.89
C GLN A 501 -11.61 0.23 -13.86
N ASP A 502 -12.09 0.32 -15.10
CA ASP A 502 -12.03 -0.78 -16.06
C ASP A 502 -11.12 -0.46 -17.26
N THR A 503 -10.13 -1.33 -17.50
CA THR A 503 -9.40 -1.37 -18.77
C THR A 503 -10.10 -2.36 -19.70
N TYR A 504 -10.45 -1.96 -20.92
CA TYR A 504 -11.19 -2.82 -21.83
C TYR A 504 -10.41 -3.10 -23.14
N PRO A 505 -10.58 -4.29 -23.74
CA PRO A 505 -9.93 -4.66 -24.99
C PRO A 505 -10.79 -4.28 -26.20
N VAL A 506 -10.14 -3.81 -27.26
CA VAL A 506 -10.72 -3.47 -28.56
C VAL A 506 -9.96 -4.22 -29.66
N ILE A 507 -10.67 -4.76 -30.64
CA ILE A 507 -10.06 -5.34 -31.84
C ILE A 507 -9.89 -4.24 -32.87
N PHE A 508 -8.66 -3.87 -33.18
CA PHE A 508 -8.35 -2.82 -34.13
C PHE A 508 -7.20 -3.24 -35.06
N ASP A 509 -7.39 -3.08 -36.37
CA ASP A 509 -6.41 -3.47 -37.41
C ASP A 509 -5.81 -4.88 -37.22
N GLY A 510 -6.66 -5.87 -36.91
CA GLY A 510 -6.24 -7.26 -36.75
C GLY A 510 -5.55 -7.57 -35.41
N ARG A 511 -5.54 -6.64 -34.45
CA ARG A 511 -4.85 -6.76 -33.15
C ARG A 511 -5.80 -6.48 -32.00
N ILE A 512 -5.46 -7.03 -30.83
CA ILE A 512 -6.12 -6.71 -29.56
C ILE A 512 -5.37 -5.55 -28.92
N ILE A 513 -6.05 -4.43 -28.68
CA ILE A 513 -5.52 -3.24 -28.04
C ILE A 513 -6.27 -3.00 -26.75
N TRP A 514 -5.57 -2.64 -25.68
CA TRP A 514 -6.19 -2.25 -24.41
C TRP A 514 -6.37 -0.74 -24.35
N VAL A 515 -7.57 -0.31 -23.96
CA VAL A 515 -7.93 1.09 -23.75
C VAL A 515 -8.21 1.31 -22.27
N GLN A 516 -7.73 2.43 -21.75
CA GLN A 516 -7.96 2.89 -20.39
C GLN A 516 -8.31 4.37 -20.47
N ASP A 517 -9.48 4.71 -19.94
CA ASP A 517 -9.96 6.09 -19.85
C ASP A 517 -9.46 6.79 -18.59
#